data_AF-A0A6A4FP62-F1
#
_entry.id   AF-A0A6A4FP62-F1
#
_cell.length_a   1.000
_cell.length_b   1.000
_cell.length_c   1.000
_cell.angle_alpha   90.00
_cell.angle_beta   90.00
_cell.angle_gamma   90.00
#
_symmetry.space_group_name_H-M   'P 1'
#
loop_
_entity.id
_entity.type
_entity.pdbx_description
1 polymer ?
#
loop_
_entity_poly.entity_id
_entity_poly.type
_entity_poly.pdbx_seq_one_letter_code
_entity_poly.pdbx_strand_id
1 'polypeptide(L)'
;MVVIDWRSKLNVVSKPQQTYLLVSRVTSRHAFVALNPFTEELAAWSKPPASALNEENRLNEMSNATLASIQASYTTVTAMDVSS
;
A
#
# COMPACT_ATOMS: atom_id res chain seq x y z
N MET A 1 8.63 2.05 -19.65
CA MET A 1 7.49 1.14 -19.93
C MET A 1 6.24 1.99 -19.92
N VAL A 2 5.60 2.19 -21.08
CA VAL A 2 4.37 2.99 -21.20
C VAL A 2 3.20 2.01 -21.20
N VAL A 3 2.32 2.11 -20.21
CA VAL A 3 1.15 1.23 -20.09
C VAL A 3 -0.02 1.95 -20.75
N ILE A 4 -0.33 1.58 -21.99
CA ILE A 4 -1.32 2.29 -22.82
C ILE A 4 -2.71 1.63 -22.76
N ASP A 5 -2.84 0.40 -22.28
CA ASP A 5 -4.16 -0.24 -22.19
C ASP A 5 -4.23 -1.18 -20.97
N TRP A 6 -4.84 -0.68 -19.89
CA TRP A 6 -4.93 -1.39 -18.61
C TRP A 6 -6.17 -2.30 -18.51
N ARG A 7 -7.14 -2.14 -19.42
CA ARG A 7 -8.41 -2.86 -19.39
C ARG A 7 -8.45 -3.85 -20.56
N SER A 8 -8.33 -5.14 -20.24
CA SER A 8 -8.60 -6.19 -21.23
C SER A 8 -10.06 -6.12 -21.65
N LYS A 9 -10.33 -6.31 -22.95
CA LYS A 9 -11.69 -6.50 -23.50
C LYS A 9 -12.40 -7.71 -22.89
N LEU A 10 -11.66 -8.61 -22.25
CA LEU A 10 -12.18 -9.76 -21.52
C LEU A 10 -12.35 -9.41 -20.03
N ASN A 11 -13.60 -9.25 -19.59
CA ASN A 11 -13.97 -8.90 -18.21
C ASN A 11 -13.45 -9.89 -17.15
N VAL A 12 -13.10 -11.12 -17.53
CA VAL A 12 -12.56 -12.15 -16.62
C VAL A 12 -11.12 -11.82 -16.20
N VAL A 13 -10.39 -11.08 -17.02
CA VAL A 13 -8.95 -10.82 -16.84
C VAL A 13 -8.71 -9.50 -16.11
N SER A 14 -9.58 -8.51 -16.33
CA SER A 14 -9.47 -7.16 -15.74
C SER A 14 -9.95 -7.18 -14.29
N LYS A 15 -9.00 -7.26 -13.34
CA LYS A 15 -9.30 -7.20 -11.91
C LYS A 15 -8.96 -5.81 -11.34
N PRO A 16 -9.80 -5.22 -10.48
CA PRO A 16 -9.53 -3.93 -9.82
C PRO A 16 -8.14 -3.84 -9.18
N GLN A 17 -7.63 -4.96 -8.66
CA GLN A 17 -6.33 -5.06 -8.00
C GLN A 17 -5.14 -4.92 -8.97
N GLN A 18 -5.34 -5.06 -10.29
CA GLN A 18 -4.25 -4.95 -11.28
C GLN A 18 -3.69 -3.53 -11.37
N THR A 19 -4.52 -2.53 -11.11
CA THR A 19 -4.07 -1.14 -11.10
C THR A 19 -3.01 -0.89 -10.02
N TYR A 20 -3.14 -1.54 -8.87
CA TYR A 20 -2.14 -1.47 -7.80
C TYR A 20 -0.80 -2.05 -8.26
N LEU A 21 -0.82 -3.13 -9.05
CA LEU A 21 0.40 -3.70 -9.66
C LEU A 21 1.06 -2.71 -10.62
N LEU A 22 0.28 -1.94 -11.40
CA LEU A 22 0.81 -0.93 -12.30
C LEU A 22 1.53 0.19 -11.54
N VAL A 23 0.93 0.68 -10.47
CA VAL A 23 1.51 1.75 -9.63
C VAL A 23 2.73 1.25 -8.86
N SER A 24 2.71 0.01 -8.35
CA SER A 24 3.84 -0.58 -7.60
C SER A 24 5.12 -0.75 -8.43
N ARG A 25 5.00 -0.86 -9.76
CA ARG A 25 6.14 -1.03 -10.68
C ARG A 25 6.81 0.28 -11.06
N VAL A 26 6.24 1.41 -10.66
CA VAL A 26 6.76 2.73 -11.00
C VAL A 26 7.61 3.25 -9.84
N THR A 27 8.94 3.25 -10.04
CA THR A 27 9.92 3.62 -9.01
C THR A 27 10.22 5.12 -8.96
N SER A 28 9.63 5.93 -9.85
CA SER A 28 9.89 7.38 -9.93
C SER A 28 8.67 8.17 -10.40
N ARG A 29 8.44 9.35 -9.81
CA ARG A 29 7.37 10.29 -10.21
C ARG A 29 7.45 10.70 -11.68
N HIS A 30 8.63 10.72 -12.28
CA HIS A 30 8.80 11.04 -13.71
C HIS A 30 8.21 9.95 -14.62
N ALA A 31 8.17 8.70 -14.15
CA ALA A 31 7.52 7.61 -14.87
C ALA A 31 5.99 7.63 -14.72
N PHE A 32 5.44 8.41 -13.76
CA PHE A 32 4.00 8.72 -13.71
C PHE A 32 3.55 9.72 -14.79
N VAL A 33 4.46 10.48 -15.39
CA VAL A 33 4.10 11.36 -16.53
C VAL A 33 3.64 10.53 -17.74
N ALA A 34 4.15 9.30 -17.87
CA ALA A 34 3.64 8.31 -18.83
C ALA A 34 2.35 7.59 -18.36
N LEU A 35 1.92 7.81 -17.10
CA LEU A 35 0.66 7.37 -16.50
C LEU A 35 -0.43 8.47 -16.52
N ASN A 36 -0.36 9.38 -17.48
CA ASN A 36 -1.47 10.28 -17.81
C ASN A 36 -2.87 9.61 -18.00
N PRO A 37 -3.05 8.27 -18.15
CA PRO A 37 -4.36 7.63 -18.10
C PRO A 37 -4.80 7.14 -16.71
N PHE A 38 -4.15 7.50 -15.60
CA PHE A 38 -4.72 7.27 -14.26
C PHE A 38 -5.86 8.24 -13.99
N THR A 39 -7.02 7.94 -14.57
CA THR A 39 -8.22 8.77 -14.47
C THR A 39 -8.94 8.57 -13.14
N GLU A 40 -9.83 9.50 -12.79
CA GLU A 40 -10.74 9.34 -11.65
C GLU A 40 -11.59 8.06 -11.77
N GLU A 41 -11.97 7.67 -13.00
CA GLU A 41 -12.67 6.41 -13.26
C GLU A 41 -11.80 5.21 -12.88
N LEU A 42 -10.51 5.21 -13.24
CA LEU A 42 -9.58 4.15 -12.88
C LEU A 42 -9.38 4.11 -11.35
N ALA A 43 -9.26 5.26 -10.71
CA ALA A 43 -9.14 5.35 -9.25
C ALA A 43 -10.39 4.76 -8.55
N ALA A 44 -11.59 5.11 -9.03
CA ALA A 44 -12.85 4.61 -8.50
C ALA A 44 -13.01 3.10 -8.75
N TRP A 45 -12.68 2.63 -9.94
CA TRP A 45 -12.75 1.20 -10.30
C TRP A 45 -11.75 0.34 -9.50
N SER A 46 -10.58 0.89 -9.19
CA SER A 46 -9.50 0.19 -8.48
C SER A 46 -9.62 0.27 -6.97
N LYS A 47 -10.61 1.02 -6.45
CA LYS A 47 -10.79 1.20 -5.02
C LYS A 47 -11.04 -0.16 -4.35
N PRO A 48 -10.23 -0.55 -3.35
CA PRO A 48 -10.45 -1.79 -2.62
C PRO A 48 -11.84 -1.81 -1.94
N PRO A 49 -12.45 -3.00 -1.76
CA PRO A 49 -13.69 -3.11 -1.02
C PRO A 49 -13.50 -2.69 0.45
N ALA A 50 -14.57 -2.21 1.08
CA ALA A 50 -14.51 -1.70 2.46
C ALA A 50 -13.93 -2.71 3.46
N SER A 51 -14.18 -4.01 3.28
CA SER A 51 -13.59 -5.06 4.12
C SER A 51 -12.07 -5.10 4.06
N ALA A 52 -11.47 -4.91 2.88
CA ALA A 52 -10.02 -4.87 2.70
C ALA A 52 -9.43 -3.61 3.36
N LEU A 53 -10.09 -2.46 3.22
CA LEU A 53 -9.67 -1.21 3.86
C LEU A 53 -9.75 -1.31 5.39
N ASN A 54 -10.80 -1.94 5.92
CA ASN A 54 -10.96 -2.14 7.36
C ASN A 54 -9.89 -3.09 7.92
N GLU A 55 -9.55 -4.15 7.18
CA GLU A 55 -8.48 -5.06 7.59
C GLU A 55 -7.11 -4.37 7.55
N GLU A 56 -6.84 -3.53 6.54
CA GLU A 56 -5.61 -2.74 6.48
C GLU A 56 -5.47 -1.81 7.70
N ASN A 57 -6.56 -1.13 8.10
CA ASN A 57 -6.57 -0.30 9.31
C ASN A 57 -6.29 -1.13 10.57
N ARG A 58 -6.96 -2.28 10.72
CA ARG A 58 -6.75 -3.20 11.86
C ARG A 58 -5.30 -3.68 11.94
N LEU A 59 -4.70 -4.05 10.80
CA LEU A 59 -3.31 -4.48 10.73
C LEU A 59 -2.34 -3.34 11.07
N ASN A 60 -2.62 -2.12 10.62
CA ASN A 60 -1.81 -0.95 10.98
C ASN A 60 -1.86 -0.65 12.48
N GLU A 61 -3.04 -0.72 13.10
CA GLU A 61 -3.19 -0.55 14.55
C GLU A 61 -2.40 -1.62 15.32
N MET A 62 -2.51 -2.89 14.92
CA MET A 62 -1.73 -3.99 15.52
C MET A 62 -0.23 -3.80 15.34
N SER A 63 0.21 -3.37 14.15
CA SER A 63 1.62 -3.10 13.86
C SER A 63 2.16 -1.99 14.76
N ASN A 64 1.44 -0.87 14.87
CA ASN A 64 1.83 0.26 15.72
C ASN A 64 1.91 -0.14 17.20
N ALA A 65 0.92 -0.90 17.70
CA ALA A 65 0.95 -1.42 19.07
C ALA A 65 2.17 -2.33 19.31
N THR A 66 2.49 -3.19 18.34
CA THR A 66 3.65 -4.08 18.42
C THR A 66 4.96 -3.29 18.44
N LEU A 67 5.10 -2.31 17.54
CA LEU A 67 6.28 -1.44 17.49
C LEU A 67 6.46 -0.65 18.80
N ALA A 68 5.37 -0.13 19.36
CA ALA A 68 5.40 0.58 20.64
C ALA A 68 5.84 -0.35 21.78
N SER A 69 5.32 -1.58 21.84
CA SER A 69 5.75 -2.58 22.83
C SER A 69 7.24 -2.89 22.70
N ILE A 70 7.72 -3.10 21.47
CA ILE A 70 9.14 -3.38 21.21
C ILE A 70 10.00 -2.20 21.66
N GLN A 71 9.64 -0.97 21.31
CA GLN A 71 10.35 0.25 21.73
C GLN A 71 10.39 0.41 23.26
N ALA A 72 9.27 0.12 23.93
CA ALA A 72 9.20 0.15 25.40
C ALA A 72 10.16 -0.88 26.01
N SER A 73 10.18 -2.11 25.49
CA SER A 73 11.11 -3.16 25.93
C SER A 73 12.59 -2.80 25.69
N TYR A 74 12.92 -2.17 24.57
CA TYR A 74 14.29 -1.68 24.35
C TYR A 74 14.67 -0.58 25.33
N THR A 75 13.74 0.34 25.63
CA THR A 75 13.98 1.47 26.53
C THR A 75 14.17 1.02 27.99
N THR A 76 13.45 -0.02 28.42
CA THR A 76 13.61 -0.57 29.78
C THR A 76 14.93 -1.31 29.95
N VAL A 77 15.36 -2.07 28.94
CA VAL A 77 16.66 -2.77 28.97
C VAL A 77 17.82 -1.76 29.01
N THR A 78 17.79 -0.72 28.19
CA THR A 78 18.86 0.30 28.20
C THR A 78 18.88 1.12 29.49
N ALA A 79 17.74 1.41 30.10
CA ALA A 79 17.68 2.09 31.39
C ALA A 79 18.27 1.25 32.55
N MET A 80 18.12 -0.08 32.50
CA MET A 80 18.71 -1.00 33.47
C MET A 80 20.24 -1.14 33.28
N ASP A 81 20.73 -1.16 32.04
CA ASP A 81 22.18 -1.17 31.75
C ASP A 81 22.89 0.13 32.16
N VAL A 82 22.24 1.30 32.04
CA VAL A 82 22.82 2.59 32.42
C VAL A 82 22.84 2.80 33.94
N SER A 83 22.04 2.05 34.69
CA SER A 83 21.94 2.15 36.16
C SER A 83 22.83 1.15 36.91
N SER A 84 23.66 0.37 36.19
CA SER A 84 24.62 -0.60 36.74
C SER A 84 26.06 -0.08 36.65
#